data_AF-A0A0G4IBV1-F1
#
_entry.id   AF-A0A0G4IBV1-F1
#
_cell.length_a   1.000
_cell.length_b   1.000
_cell.length_c   1.000
_cell.angle_alpha   90.00
_cell.angle_beta   90.00
_cell.angle_gamma   90.00
#
_symmetry.space_group_name_H-M   'P 1'
#
loop_
_entity.id
_entity.type
_entity.pdbx_description
1 polymer ?
#
loop_
_entity_poly.entity_id
_entity_poly.type
_entity_poly.pdbx_seq_one_letter_code
_entity_poly.pdbx_strand_id
1 'polypeptide(L)'
;MSQSDLEKLKRIVCANNALGIRLFWKFSSLSKDQLKLRDDTSENGIGGVLNGLCLTPLSERKAVRSLLFDSADRDNAAALKQLLAVEGVDGLSPGLLSRAMTAGAVSCVRLLTERGQVSSFGRCSTEFSSDSVRKVSVETLKMLFESGTLNPNSWVVSEMIFDPDFDEGQFSLNDFRFRLC
;
A
#
# COMPACT_ATOMS: atom_id res chain seq x y z
N MET A 1 -10.02 35.84 18.33
CA MET A 1 -10.64 34.93 17.35
C MET A 1 -11.48 33.95 18.14
N SER A 2 -12.80 33.89 17.90
CA SER A 2 -13.68 33.03 18.70
C SER A 2 -13.46 31.55 18.35
N GLN A 3 -13.79 30.64 19.26
CA GLN A 3 -13.65 29.19 19.02
C GLN A 3 -14.48 28.71 17.82
N SER A 4 -15.61 29.37 17.55
CA SER A 4 -16.44 29.13 16.37
C SER A 4 -15.79 29.55 15.04
N ASP A 5 -14.95 30.60 15.05
CA ASP A 5 -14.25 31.04 13.85
C ASP A 5 -13.14 30.06 13.47
N LEU A 6 -12.47 29.49 14.48
CA LEU A 6 -11.42 28.49 14.29
C LEU A 6 -11.99 27.21 13.68
N GLU A 7 -13.15 26.74 14.14
CA GLU A 7 -13.81 25.55 13.58
C GLU A 7 -14.28 25.76 12.14
N LYS A 8 -14.82 26.94 11.83
CA LYS A 8 -15.16 27.30 10.43
C LYS A 8 -13.93 27.31 9.54
N LEU A 9 -12.83 27.90 10.02
CA LEU A 9 -11.59 27.99 9.26
C LEU A 9 -10.97 26.61 9.01
N LYS A 10 -10.99 25.71 10.00
CA LYS A 10 -10.55 24.32 9.83
C LYS A 10 -11.32 23.62 8.71
N ARG A 11 -12.66 23.75 8.70
CA ARG A 11 -13.50 23.13 7.65
C ARG A 11 -13.19 23.69 6.27
N ILE A 12 -13.12 25.02 6.14
CA ILE A 12 -12.84 25.68 4.85
C ILE A 12 -11.47 25.26 4.32
N VAL A 13 -10.48 25.16 5.20
CA VAL A 13 -9.11 24.80 4.82
C VAL A 13 -9.00 23.34 4.38
N CYS A 14 -9.68 22.41 5.06
CA CYS A 14 -9.64 20.99 4.70
C CYS A 14 -10.48 20.68 3.46
N ALA A 15 -11.67 21.26 3.33
CA ALA A 15 -12.59 21.00 2.22
C ALA A 15 -12.09 21.53 0.87
N ASN A 16 -11.31 22.62 0.87
CA ASN A 16 -10.82 23.24 -0.38
C ASN A 16 -9.40 22.82 -0.78
N ASN A 17 -8.79 21.86 -0.08
CA ASN A 17 -7.39 21.47 -0.29
C ASN A 17 -6.41 22.65 -0.29
N ALA A 18 -6.70 23.73 0.45
CA ALA A 18 -5.91 24.95 0.42
C ALA A 18 -4.47 24.73 0.94
N LEU A 19 -4.27 23.70 1.77
CA LEU A 19 -2.98 23.34 2.36
C LEU A 19 -2.21 22.27 1.54
N GLY A 20 -2.88 21.48 0.71
CA GLY A 20 -2.30 20.24 0.20
C GLY A 20 -2.00 19.23 1.33
N ILE A 21 -1.69 17.98 0.95
CA ILE A 21 -1.52 16.92 1.94
C ILE A 21 -0.33 17.15 2.89
N ARG A 22 0.77 17.74 2.41
CA ARG A 22 1.98 17.95 3.23
C ARG A 22 1.77 18.99 4.32
N LEU A 23 1.16 20.13 4.00
CA LEU A 23 0.92 21.15 5.02
C LEU A 23 -0.22 20.72 5.94
N PHE A 24 -1.24 20.00 5.42
CA PHE A 24 -2.25 19.37 6.27
C PHE A 24 -1.62 18.41 7.29
N TRP A 25 -0.67 17.56 6.87
CA TRP A 25 0.03 16.65 7.79
C TRP A 25 0.79 17.39 8.88
N LYS A 26 1.47 18.49 8.53
CA LYS A 26 2.16 19.33 9.52
C LYS A 26 1.18 20.04 10.45
N PHE A 27 0.14 20.65 9.91
CA PHE A 27 -0.88 21.36 10.67
C PHE A 27 -1.59 20.45 11.68
N SER A 28 -2.00 19.26 11.24
CA SER A 28 -2.63 18.25 12.10
C SER A 28 -1.73 17.71 13.21
N SER A 29 -0.41 17.89 13.12
CA SER A 29 0.52 17.51 14.19
C SER A 29 0.71 18.56 15.29
N LEU A 30 0.20 19.78 15.12
CA LEU A 30 0.44 20.87 16.06
C LEU A 30 -0.37 20.74 17.36
N SER A 31 -1.52 20.06 17.33
CA SER A 31 -2.34 19.82 18.52
C SER A 31 -3.12 18.50 18.45
N LYS A 32 -3.48 17.96 19.62
CA LYS A 32 -4.30 16.74 19.73
C LYS A 32 -5.68 16.89 19.08
N ASP A 33 -6.26 18.09 19.12
CA ASP A 33 -7.55 18.35 18.50
C ASP A 33 -7.47 18.40 16.97
N GLN A 34 -6.37 18.93 16.42
CA GLN A 34 -6.15 18.89 14.97
C GLN A 34 -5.74 17.49 14.49
N LEU A 35 -5.14 16.66 15.37
CA LEU A 35 -4.80 15.30 15.02
C LEU A 35 -6.04 14.46 14.68
N LYS A 36 -7.17 14.73 15.34
CA LYS A 36 -8.48 14.10 15.05
C LYS A 36 -8.95 14.32 13.62
N LEU A 37 -8.48 15.38 12.95
CA LEU A 37 -8.80 15.63 11.53
C LEU A 37 -8.22 14.56 10.60
N ARG A 38 -7.18 13.83 11.02
CA ARG A 38 -6.61 12.73 10.24
C ARG A 38 -7.47 11.47 10.25
N ASP A 39 -8.30 11.32 11.28
CA ASP A 39 -9.22 10.18 11.40
C ASP A 39 -10.58 10.48 10.74
N ASP A 40 -10.86 11.74 10.44
CA ASP A 40 -12.10 12.17 9.77
C ASP A 40 -11.99 12.02 8.25
N THR A 41 -12.51 10.90 7.73
CA THR A 41 -12.55 10.60 6.29
C THR A 41 -13.59 11.42 5.53
N SER A 42 -14.34 12.33 6.17
CA SER A 42 -15.26 13.23 5.50
C SER A 42 -14.52 14.39 4.80
N GLU A 43 -15.27 15.20 4.04
CA GLU A 43 -14.77 16.40 3.38
C GLU A 43 -14.20 17.45 4.37
N ASN A 44 -14.55 17.36 5.67
CA ASN A 44 -14.07 18.29 6.69
C ASN A 44 -12.70 17.91 7.27
N GLY A 45 -12.20 16.72 6.96
CA GLY A 45 -10.94 16.19 7.49
C GLY A 45 -9.96 15.77 6.39
N ILE A 46 -9.33 14.61 6.56
CA ILE A 46 -8.40 14.05 5.60
C ILE A 46 -9.08 13.70 4.27
N GLY A 47 -10.37 13.37 4.29
CA GLY A 47 -11.14 13.05 3.08
C GLY A 47 -11.25 14.23 2.12
N GLY A 48 -11.40 15.46 2.63
CA GLY A 48 -11.42 16.67 1.79
C GLY A 48 -10.09 16.92 1.08
N VAL A 49 -8.98 16.65 1.78
CA VAL A 49 -7.61 16.84 1.24
C VAL A 49 -7.26 15.73 0.24
N LEU A 50 -7.73 14.51 0.47
CA LEU A 50 -7.46 13.34 -0.36
C LEU A 50 -8.59 13.01 -1.36
N ASN A 51 -9.56 13.91 -1.54
CA ASN A 51 -10.63 13.74 -2.52
C ASN A 51 -10.03 13.59 -3.93
N GLY A 52 -10.62 12.74 -4.78
CA GLY A 52 -10.19 12.52 -6.15
C GLY A 52 -9.98 13.80 -6.96
N LEU A 53 -10.81 14.82 -6.78
CA LEU A 53 -10.61 16.13 -7.42
C LEU A 53 -9.33 16.83 -6.94
N CYS A 54 -9.03 16.74 -5.64
CA CYS A 54 -7.85 17.31 -5.02
C CYS A 54 -6.56 16.54 -5.37
N LEU A 55 -6.70 15.28 -5.78
CA LEU A 55 -5.62 14.43 -6.28
C LEU A 55 -5.43 14.52 -7.81
N THR A 56 -6.16 15.41 -8.50
CA THR A 56 -5.93 15.68 -9.93
C THR A 56 -4.48 16.13 -10.22
N PRO A 57 -3.89 17.07 -9.44
CA PRO A 57 -2.51 17.49 -9.65
C PRO A 57 -1.51 16.36 -9.39
N LEU A 58 -0.53 16.20 -10.28
CA LEU A 58 0.56 15.22 -10.12
C LEU A 58 1.39 15.45 -8.85
N SER A 59 1.53 16.72 -8.43
CA SER A 59 2.26 17.10 -7.21
C SER A 59 1.62 16.51 -5.95
N GLU A 60 0.28 16.56 -5.85
CA GLU A 60 -0.45 16.03 -4.70
C GLU A 60 -0.37 14.51 -4.68
N ARG A 61 -0.58 13.82 -5.81
CA ARG A 61 -0.39 12.35 -5.87
C ARG A 61 1.02 11.93 -5.48
N LYS A 62 2.05 12.65 -5.94
CA LYS A 62 3.44 12.40 -5.54
C LYS A 62 3.64 12.63 -4.04
N ALA A 63 3.00 13.65 -3.47
CA ALA A 63 3.07 13.94 -2.04
C ALA A 63 2.39 12.87 -1.19
N VAL A 64 1.21 12.38 -1.59
CA VAL A 64 0.52 11.27 -0.93
C VAL A 64 1.36 10.00 -1.00
N ARG A 65 1.88 9.64 -2.18
CA ARG A 65 2.75 8.48 -2.35
C ARG A 65 4.01 8.56 -1.49
N SER A 66 4.62 9.73 -1.40
CA SER A 66 5.75 9.99 -0.50
C SER A 66 5.37 9.73 0.96
N LEU A 67 4.21 10.21 1.42
CA LEU A 67 3.76 10.00 2.80
C LEU A 67 3.44 8.53 3.11
N LEU A 68 2.85 7.80 2.15
CA LEU A 68 2.60 6.36 2.29
C LEU A 68 3.92 5.60 2.42
N PHE A 69 4.90 5.90 1.56
CA PHE A 69 6.23 5.30 1.62
C PHE A 69 7.00 5.68 2.89
N ASP A 70 6.96 6.95 3.30
CA ASP A 70 7.59 7.39 4.55
C ASP A 70 6.95 6.71 5.78
N SER A 71 5.63 6.43 5.73
CA SER A 71 4.93 5.70 6.79
C SER A 71 5.35 4.24 6.83
N ALA A 72 5.51 3.60 5.66
CA ALA A 72 6.03 2.24 5.56
C ALA A 72 7.49 2.16 6.06
N ASP A 73 8.37 3.05 5.60
CA ASP A 73 9.79 3.06 5.97
C ASP A 73 10.02 3.26 7.48
N ARG A 74 9.06 3.87 8.19
CA ARG A 74 9.11 4.14 9.64
C ARG A 74 8.24 3.20 10.49
N ASP A 75 7.64 2.17 9.88
CA ASP A 75 6.64 1.30 10.51
C ASP A 75 5.48 2.04 11.22
N ASN A 76 5.08 3.20 10.66
CA ASN A 76 3.98 3.99 11.21
C ASN A 76 2.62 3.49 10.69
N ALA A 77 2.19 2.36 11.23
CA ALA A 77 0.92 1.74 10.85
C ALA A 77 -0.30 2.65 11.11
N ALA A 78 -0.25 3.52 12.12
CA ALA A 78 -1.35 4.44 12.42
C ALA A 78 -1.54 5.50 11.32
N ALA A 79 -0.46 6.16 10.90
CA ALA A 79 -0.50 7.11 9.80
C ALA A 79 -0.90 6.43 8.49
N LEU A 80 -0.37 5.23 8.24
CA LEU A 80 -0.72 4.44 7.06
C LEU A 80 -2.21 4.05 7.06
N LYS A 81 -2.75 3.64 8.21
CA LYS A 81 -4.19 3.36 8.38
C LYS A 81 -5.06 4.55 8.02
N GLN A 82 -4.70 5.74 8.51
CA GLN A 82 -5.43 7.00 8.27
C GLN A 82 -5.44 7.36 6.78
N LEU A 83 -4.28 7.29 6.11
CA LEU A 83 -4.17 7.59 4.68
C LEU A 83 -4.99 6.61 3.84
N LEU A 84 -4.87 5.32 4.13
CA LEU A 84 -5.57 4.27 3.38
C LEU A 84 -7.08 4.23 3.70
N ALA A 85 -7.54 4.86 4.80
CA ALA A 85 -8.96 4.98 5.13
C ALA A 85 -9.76 5.80 4.11
N VAL A 86 -9.10 6.67 3.34
CA VAL A 86 -9.75 7.44 2.28
C VAL A 86 -9.80 6.61 0.99
N GLU A 87 -11.00 6.57 0.40
CA GLU A 87 -11.26 5.85 -0.86
C GLU A 87 -10.40 6.40 -2.01
N GLY A 88 -9.83 5.51 -2.82
CA GLY A 88 -9.01 5.86 -3.98
C GLY A 88 -7.52 6.11 -3.68
N VAL A 89 -7.10 6.12 -2.41
CA VAL A 89 -5.68 6.25 -2.02
C VAL A 89 -4.91 4.94 -2.19
N ASP A 90 -5.60 3.82 -1.96
CA ASP A 90 -5.10 2.46 -2.08
C ASP A 90 -4.48 2.17 -3.47
N GLY A 91 -5.06 2.72 -4.54
CA GLY A 91 -4.56 2.58 -5.91
C GLY A 91 -3.35 3.45 -6.28
N LEU A 92 -2.93 4.41 -5.43
CA LEU A 92 -1.90 5.40 -5.79
C LEU A 92 -0.45 4.90 -5.63
N SER A 93 -0.27 3.80 -4.92
CA SER A 93 1.06 3.33 -4.49
C SER A 93 1.23 1.83 -4.73
N PRO A 94 1.34 1.41 -6.01
CA PRO A 94 1.82 0.06 -6.31
C PRO A 94 3.20 -0.15 -5.67
N GLY A 95 3.40 -1.35 -5.11
CA GLY A 95 4.65 -1.73 -4.43
C GLY A 95 4.78 -1.25 -2.97
N LEU A 96 3.71 -0.69 -2.37
CA LEU A 96 3.74 -0.26 -0.97
C LEU A 96 4.03 -1.42 -0.01
N LEU A 97 3.40 -2.58 -0.23
CA LEU A 97 3.65 -3.79 0.54
C LEU A 97 5.10 -4.28 0.38
N SER A 98 5.60 -4.34 -0.86
CA SER A 98 6.99 -4.71 -1.16
C SER A 98 8.01 -3.82 -0.44
N ARG A 99 7.75 -2.51 -0.43
CA ARG A 99 8.57 -1.56 0.31
C ARG A 99 8.52 -1.79 1.82
N ALA A 100 7.33 -1.97 2.39
CA ALA A 100 7.16 -2.24 3.81
C ALA A 100 7.89 -3.53 4.26
N MET A 101 7.83 -4.58 3.43
CA MET A 101 8.58 -5.82 3.68
C MET A 101 10.10 -5.59 3.64
N THR A 102 10.59 -4.86 2.63
CA THR A 102 12.02 -4.55 2.48
C THR A 102 12.54 -3.70 3.64
N ALA A 103 11.70 -2.81 4.17
CA ALA A 103 12.01 -1.97 5.33
C ALA A 103 11.90 -2.74 6.67
N GLY A 104 11.37 -3.96 6.69
CA GLY A 104 11.11 -4.71 7.93
C GLY A 104 9.99 -4.11 8.78
N ALA A 105 9.06 -3.39 8.16
CA ALA A 105 7.98 -2.67 8.83
C ALA A 105 6.81 -3.61 9.17
N VAL A 106 6.98 -4.42 10.21
CA VAL A 106 6.06 -5.53 10.56
C VAL A 106 4.63 -5.04 10.79
N SER A 107 4.44 -3.89 11.46
CA SER A 107 3.11 -3.35 11.77
C SER A 107 2.39 -2.91 10.49
N CYS A 108 3.12 -2.24 9.60
CA CYS A 108 2.62 -1.82 8.28
C CYS A 108 2.33 -3.03 7.38
N VAL A 109 3.21 -4.04 7.33
CA VAL A 109 2.97 -5.25 6.53
C VAL A 109 1.70 -5.95 7.00
N ARG A 110 1.53 -6.15 8.32
CA ARG A 110 0.30 -6.75 8.86
C ARG A 110 -0.96 -5.96 8.47
N LEU A 111 -0.91 -4.64 8.58
CA LEU A 111 -2.04 -3.79 8.20
C LEU A 111 -2.38 -3.95 6.71
N LEU A 112 -1.37 -3.98 5.84
CA LEU A 112 -1.55 -4.07 4.39
C LEU A 112 -2.07 -5.46 3.96
N THR A 113 -1.61 -6.53 4.61
CA THR A 113 -2.08 -7.90 4.34
C THR A 113 -3.52 -8.09 4.83
N GLU A 114 -3.86 -7.64 6.03
CA GLU A 114 -5.23 -7.68 6.58
C GLU A 114 -6.25 -6.95 5.69
N ARG A 115 -5.82 -5.86 5.04
CA ARG A 115 -6.68 -5.08 4.13
C ARG A 115 -6.87 -5.69 2.75
N GLY A 116 -6.20 -6.81 2.45
CA GLY A 116 -6.30 -7.42 1.13
C GLY A 116 -5.61 -6.61 0.02
N GLN A 117 -4.61 -5.76 0.33
CA GLN A 117 -3.76 -5.10 -0.68
C GLN A 117 -2.79 -6.08 -1.38
N VAL A 118 -3.22 -7.33 -1.55
CA VAL A 118 -2.49 -8.42 -2.21
C VAL A 118 -2.31 -8.16 -3.71
N SER A 119 -3.11 -7.25 -4.29
CA SER A 119 -2.97 -6.81 -5.68
C SER A 119 -1.67 -6.06 -6.00
N SER A 120 -0.85 -5.74 -4.98
CA SER A 120 0.49 -5.18 -5.20
C SER A 120 1.48 -6.21 -5.75
N PHE A 121 1.27 -7.51 -5.54
CA PHE A 121 1.96 -8.53 -6.32
C PHE A 121 1.18 -8.68 -7.63
N GLY A 122 1.57 -7.93 -8.66
CA GLY A 122 0.98 -8.10 -9.99
C GLY A 122 0.98 -9.57 -10.42
N ARG A 123 0.14 -9.93 -11.41
CA ARG A 123 0.08 -11.30 -11.98
C ARG A 123 1.44 -11.86 -12.45
N CYS A 124 2.45 -11.01 -12.60
CA CYS A 124 3.86 -11.39 -12.70
C CYS A 124 4.59 -10.91 -11.43
N SER A 125 4.61 -11.73 -10.39
CA SER A 125 5.29 -11.42 -9.12
C SER A 125 6.80 -11.59 -9.26
N THR A 126 7.47 -10.70 -10.00
CA THR A 126 8.95 -10.56 -9.96
C THR A 126 9.43 -9.87 -8.68
N GLU A 127 8.52 -9.37 -7.83
CA GLU A 127 8.85 -8.67 -6.59
C GLU A 127 9.34 -9.61 -5.47
N PHE A 128 8.99 -10.90 -5.52
CA PHE A 128 9.48 -11.93 -4.61
C PHE A 128 10.66 -12.70 -5.24
N SER A 129 11.76 -11.99 -5.49
CA SER A 129 13.01 -12.63 -5.89
C SER A 129 13.66 -13.36 -4.71
N SER A 130 14.58 -14.28 -4.99
CA SER A 130 15.38 -14.96 -3.96
C SER A 130 16.14 -13.96 -3.07
N ASP A 131 16.58 -12.82 -3.62
CA ASP A 131 17.22 -11.73 -2.89
C ASP A 131 16.25 -10.99 -1.96
N SER A 132 14.99 -10.84 -2.35
CA SER A 132 13.94 -10.27 -1.48
C SER A 132 13.64 -11.21 -0.32
N VAL A 133 13.50 -12.51 -0.59
CA VAL A 133 13.24 -13.54 0.44
C VAL A 133 14.32 -13.51 1.53
N ARG A 134 15.59 -13.35 1.15
CA ARG A 134 16.71 -13.27 2.09
C ARG A 134 16.65 -12.07 3.04
N LYS A 135 15.94 -11.00 2.67
CA LYS A 135 15.79 -9.79 3.47
C LYS A 135 14.54 -9.79 4.35
N VAL A 136 13.57 -10.67 4.05
CA VAL A 136 12.31 -10.77 4.79
C VAL A 136 12.53 -11.63 6.03
N SER A 137 12.07 -11.16 7.20
CA SER A 137 12.15 -11.94 8.44
C SER A 137 11.26 -13.17 8.39
N VAL A 138 11.63 -14.22 9.12
CA VAL A 138 10.85 -15.47 9.20
C VAL A 138 9.43 -15.20 9.70
N GLU A 139 9.27 -14.29 10.65
CA GLU A 139 7.98 -13.88 11.21
C GLU A 139 7.09 -13.22 10.16
N THR A 140 7.68 -12.34 9.34
CA THR A 140 6.96 -11.67 8.25
C THR A 140 6.53 -12.68 7.20
N LEU A 141 7.41 -13.64 6.86
CA LEU A 141 7.14 -14.69 5.90
C LEU A 141 6.01 -15.61 6.37
N LYS A 142 6.03 -16.01 7.65
CA LYS A 142 4.96 -16.77 8.28
C LYS A 142 3.62 -16.04 8.22
N MET A 143 3.60 -14.74 8.54
CA MET A 143 2.41 -13.90 8.45
C MET A 143 1.87 -13.77 7.01
N LEU A 144 2.75 -13.70 6.00
CA LEU A 144 2.34 -13.65 4.59
C LEU A 144 1.68 -14.95 4.12
N PHE A 145 2.16 -16.09 4.59
CA PHE A 145 1.53 -17.39 4.34
C PHE A 145 0.18 -17.52 5.06
N GLU A 146 0.13 -17.17 6.35
CA GLU A 146 -1.10 -17.25 7.15
C GLU A 146 -2.20 -16.32 6.64
N SER A 147 -1.83 -15.15 6.12
CA SER A 147 -2.78 -14.21 5.50
C SER A 147 -3.21 -14.61 4.08
N GLY A 148 -2.62 -15.65 3.50
CA GLY A 148 -2.87 -16.06 2.10
C GLY A 148 -2.36 -15.05 1.07
N THR A 149 -1.63 -14.02 1.50
CA THR A 149 -1.02 -13.00 0.64
C THR A 149 0.01 -13.62 -0.30
N LEU A 150 0.75 -14.61 0.22
CA LEU A 150 1.71 -15.37 -0.55
C LEU A 150 1.20 -16.81 -0.64
N ASN A 151 0.93 -17.25 -1.87
CA ASN A 151 0.55 -18.63 -2.14
C ASN A 151 1.84 -19.47 -2.23
N PRO A 152 1.99 -20.57 -1.45
CA PRO A 152 3.12 -21.47 -1.55
C PRO A 152 3.38 -22.00 -2.98
N ASN A 153 2.32 -22.10 -3.79
CA ASN A 153 2.40 -22.56 -5.17
C ASN A 153 2.77 -21.46 -6.17
N SER A 154 2.87 -20.18 -5.76
CA SER A 154 3.27 -19.08 -6.64
C SER A 154 4.73 -19.18 -7.11
N TRP A 155 5.53 -20.06 -6.51
CA TRP A 155 6.97 -20.20 -6.77
C TRP A 155 7.25 -21.36 -7.73
N VAL A 156 6.20 -22.08 -8.11
CA VAL A 156 6.27 -23.14 -9.10
C VAL A 156 6.24 -22.47 -10.47
N VAL A 157 7.42 -22.18 -11.02
CA VAL A 157 7.53 -21.78 -12.42
C VAL A 157 7.28 -23.03 -13.24
N SER A 158 6.11 -23.10 -13.86
CA SER A 158 5.86 -24.05 -14.93
C SER A 158 6.58 -23.52 -16.17
N GLU A 159 7.83 -23.92 -16.38
CA GLU A 159 8.50 -23.67 -17.66
C GLU A 159 7.70 -24.43 -18.73
N MET A 160 7.14 -23.72 -19.71
CA MET A 160 6.79 -24.34 -20.98
C MET A 160 8.11 -24.67 -21.66
N ILE A 161 8.59 -25.89 -21.46
CA ILE A 161 9.69 -26.42 -22.26
C ILE A 161 9.12 -26.61 -23.66
N PHE A 162 9.54 -25.75 -24.60
CA PHE A 162 9.28 -25.99 -26.01
C PHE A 162 10.15 -27.17 -26.42
N ASP A 163 9.54 -28.36 -26.49
CA ASP A 163 10.18 -29.53 -27.06
C ASP A 163 9.96 -29.47 -28.59
N PRO A 164 11.01 -29.26 -29.40
CA PRO A 164 10.87 -29.16 -30.85
C PRO A 164 10.42 -30.48 -31.51
N ASP A 165 10.47 -31.60 -30.78
CA ASP A 165 9.98 -32.91 -31.22
C ASP A 165 8.53 -33.21 -30.72
N PHE A 166 7.85 -32.20 -30.16
CA PHE A 166 6.50 -32.34 -29.60
C PHE A 166 5.44 -32.52 -30.68
N ASP A 167 4.87 -33.73 -30.76
CA ASP A 167 3.72 -34.07 -31.60
C ASP A 167 2.41 -33.71 -30.85
N GLU A 168 1.57 -32.84 -31.41
CA GLU A 168 0.37 -32.27 -30.75
C GLU A 168 -0.65 -33.34 -30.26
N GLY A 169 -0.50 -34.59 -30.68
CA GLY A 169 -1.37 -35.71 -30.32
C GLY A 169 -1.17 -36.32 -28.92
N GLN A 170 -0.13 -35.96 -28.16
CA GLN A 170 0.16 -36.54 -26.84
C GLN A 170 0.23 -35.47 -25.73
N PHE A 171 -0.88 -34.83 -25.42
CA PHE A 171 -0.95 -33.96 -24.24
C PHE A 171 -1.11 -34.82 -22.98
N SER A 172 -0.04 -34.97 -22.20
CA SER A 172 -0.08 -35.57 -20.86
C SER A 172 0.29 -34.53 -19.81
N LEU A 173 -0.53 -34.37 -18.76
CA LEU A 173 -0.25 -33.49 -17.62
C LEU A 173 1.05 -33.86 -16.87
N ASN A 174 1.65 -35.01 -17.19
CA ASN A 174 2.90 -35.47 -16.60
C ASN A 174 4.17 -34.85 -17.23
N ASP A 175 4.07 -34.15 -18.37
CA ASP A 175 5.23 -33.51 -19.02
C ASP A 175 5.61 -32.16 -18.42
N PHE A 176 4.83 -31.67 -17.45
CA PHE A 176 5.21 -30.49 -16.67
C PHE A 176 6.37 -30.83 -15.73
N ARG A 177 7.58 -30.42 -16.12
CA ARG A 177 8.73 -30.40 -15.21
C ARG A 177 8.68 -29.14 -14.36
N PHE A 178 8.39 -29.33 -13.08
CA PHE A 178 8.44 -28.25 -12.09
C PHE A 178 9.88 -28.02 -11.65
N ARG A 179 10.39 -26.80 -11.84
CA ARG A 179 11.61 -26.32 -11.16
C ARG A 179 11.21 -25.40 -10.01
N LEU A 180 11.85 -25.61 -8.88
CA LEU A 180 11.83 -24.66 -7.76
C LEU A 180 12.88 -23.58 -8.06
N CYS A 181 12.49 -22.30 -7.99
CA CYS A 181 13.43 -21.17 -8.04
C CYS A 181 14.34 -21.11 -6.82
#